data_AF-A0A3B0WSF9-F1
#
_entry.id   AF-A0A3B0WSF9-F1
#
_cell.length_a   1.000
_cell.length_b   1.000
_cell.length_c   1.000
_cell.angle_alpha   90.00
_cell.angle_beta   90.00
_cell.angle_gamma   90.00
#
_symmetry.space_group_name_H-M   'P 1'
#
loop_
_entity.id
_entity.type
_entity.pdbx_description
1 polymer ?
#
loop_
_entity_poly.entity_id
_entity_poly.type
_entity_poly.pdbx_seq_one_letter_code
_entity_poly.pdbx_strand_id
1 'polypeptide(L)'
;MKIIKNMHGIIFLGLVAVLFSGCASMQSMSSYARTGDTVSIALGGTEESNALVEVLKKENIAISITDSALNSYPVTLRRLFRVYPDHASEYIFESSSPVGGGARPSAYTPPMIGQWVAIIDLVDPVTGVLPTLALGAASISASSAEQIDQDVRYTSAGLQFPWENGDLGSVGIEIIAGQGAPNTLNYVGPISYDPVRAIEPLPQIIIAPSAVPSADFAGGSFTFVYTQADFATKLKVVPANHDPNVQLMSTTTDLGDGTSQITVTLLNPNGFLTTNRTVVGVSEIDLGGSSPFRSARFNIIWRDTRGANVSVVTDQNWQNSIQLVSGQYIDMAGNAVTDITPVMKKTR
;
A
#
# COMPACT_ATOMS: atom_id res chain seq x y z
N MET A 1 27.89 39.92 -37.13
CA MET A 1 26.59 40.01 -36.41
C MET A 1 25.77 38.72 -36.35
N LYS A 2 25.84 37.78 -37.31
CA LYS A 2 25.08 36.51 -37.24
C LYS A 2 25.49 35.59 -36.07
N ILE A 3 26.76 35.55 -35.72
CA ILE A 3 27.29 34.66 -34.66
C ILE A 3 26.74 35.03 -33.28
N ILE A 4 26.57 36.32 -32.99
CA ILE A 4 26.06 36.81 -31.69
C ILE A 4 24.58 36.43 -31.51
N LYS A 5 23.76 36.43 -32.57
CA LYS A 5 22.35 36.02 -32.48
C LYS A 5 22.19 34.52 -32.17
N ASN A 6 23.06 33.68 -32.72
CA ASN A 6 23.00 32.23 -32.49
C ASN A 6 23.44 31.85 -31.07
N MET A 7 24.38 32.61 -30.49
CA MET A 7 24.87 32.36 -29.13
C MET A 7 23.79 32.65 -28.07
N HIS A 8 22.98 33.70 -28.24
CA HIS A 8 21.86 34.00 -27.34
C HIS A 8 20.76 32.92 -27.41
N GLY A 9 20.51 32.36 -28.60
CA GLY A 9 19.55 31.27 -28.76
C GLY A 9 19.97 30.00 -28.01
N ILE A 10 21.25 29.63 -28.09
CA ILE A 10 21.79 28.44 -27.39
C ILE A 10 21.78 28.64 -25.87
N ILE A 11 22.17 29.83 -25.38
CA ILE A 11 22.14 30.13 -23.94
C ILE A 11 20.71 30.12 -23.40
N PHE A 12 19.76 30.71 -24.14
CA PHE A 12 18.34 30.70 -23.75
C PHE A 12 17.77 29.28 -23.74
N LEU A 13 18.10 28.45 -24.74
CA LEU A 13 17.66 27.06 -24.80
C LEU A 13 18.24 26.23 -23.64
N GLY A 14 19.51 26.45 -23.29
CA GLY A 14 20.15 25.82 -22.13
C GLY A 14 19.51 26.25 -20.81
N LEU A 15 19.18 27.53 -20.65
CA LEU A 15 18.52 28.05 -19.44
C LEU A 15 17.10 27.50 -19.29
N VAL A 16 16.35 27.40 -20.39
CA VAL A 16 15.04 26.77 -20.45
C VAL A 16 15.13 25.28 -20.08
N ALA A 17 16.11 24.55 -20.61
CA ALA A 17 16.32 23.15 -20.25
C ALA A 17 16.62 22.98 -18.74
N VAL A 18 17.38 23.89 -18.12
CA VAL A 18 17.68 23.86 -16.68
C VAL A 18 16.46 24.24 -15.83
N LEU A 19 15.64 25.19 -16.28
CA LEU A 19 14.41 25.60 -15.58
C LEU A 19 13.31 24.54 -15.65
N PHE A 20 13.28 23.72 -16.70
CA PHE A 20 12.36 22.59 -16.82
C PHE A 20 12.94 21.26 -16.30
N SER A 21 14.24 21.19 -15.98
CA SER A 21 14.85 20.08 -15.23
C SER A 21 14.76 20.30 -13.71
N GLY A 22 13.60 20.77 -13.24
CA GLY A 22 13.28 20.74 -11.82
C GLY A 22 13.15 19.28 -11.41
N CYS A 23 14.24 18.66 -10.94
CA CYS A 23 14.18 17.39 -10.25
C CYS A 23 13.34 17.60 -8.99
N ALA A 24 12.09 17.17 -9.01
CA ALA A 24 11.33 16.97 -7.78
C ALA A 24 12.00 15.82 -7.03
N SER A 25 13.05 16.12 -6.24
CA SER A 25 13.56 15.16 -5.29
C SER A 25 12.54 15.06 -4.16
N MET A 26 11.79 13.97 -4.13
CA MET A 26 10.95 13.64 -2.99
C MET A 26 11.87 13.42 -1.79
N GLN A 27 11.93 14.41 -0.91
CA GLN A 27 12.75 14.35 0.29
C GLN A 27 12.07 13.37 1.28
N SER A 28 12.74 12.25 1.54
CA SER A 28 12.32 11.28 2.55
C SER A 28 12.16 11.98 3.91
N MET A 29 11.11 11.63 4.66
CA MET A 29 10.74 12.25 5.94
C MET A 29 11.74 12.01 7.09
N SER A 30 12.87 11.35 6.84
CA SER A 30 14.04 11.41 7.72
C SER A 30 15.30 11.58 6.86
N SER A 31 15.54 12.79 6.36
CA SER A 31 16.77 13.11 5.63
C SER A 31 18.00 13.22 6.52
N TYR A 32 17.91 12.88 7.81
CA TYR A 32 19.00 12.98 8.76
C TYR A 32 19.17 11.67 9.54
N ALA A 33 20.40 11.28 9.81
CA ALA A 33 20.75 10.20 10.72
C ALA A 33 22.09 10.48 11.42
N ARG A 34 22.31 9.83 12.55
CA ARG A 34 23.62 9.73 13.22
C ARG A 34 24.17 8.33 13.00
N THR A 35 25.49 8.19 13.14
CA THR A 35 26.10 6.85 13.24
C THR A 35 25.40 6.03 14.33
N GLY A 36 24.99 4.80 14.00
CA GLY A 36 24.27 3.90 14.92
C GLY A 36 22.75 4.06 14.95
N ASP A 37 22.17 5.05 14.25
CA ASP A 37 20.71 5.16 14.12
C ASP A 37 20.14 4.01 13.29
N THR A 38 18.82 3.80 13.46
CA THR A 38 18.00 2.94 12.61
C THR A 38 17.26 3.79 11.59
N VAL A 39 17.37 3.44 10.32
CA VAL A 39 16.72 4.11 9.18
C VAL A 39 15.77 3.14 8.47
N SER A 40 14.71 3.68 7.86
CA SER A 40 13.76 2.92 7.05
C SER A 40 13.85 3.40 5.60
N ILE A 41 14.04 2.48 4.65
CA ILE A 41 14.01 2.79 3.23
C ILE A 41 12.98 1.91 2.52
N ALA A 42 12.30 2.47 1.53
CA ALA A 42 11.50 1.69 0.62
C ALA A 42 12.39 1.11 -0.48
N LEU A 43 12.22 -0.19 -0.77
CA LEU A 43 12.95 -0.94 -1.79
C LEU A 43 12.15 -1.12 -3.10
N GLY A 44 11.07 -0.36 -3.28
CA GLY A 44 10.15 -0.51 -4.43
C GLY A 44 9.00 -1.48 -4.20
N GLY A 45 8.04 -1.52 -5.14
CA GLY A 45 6.90 -2.45 -5.12
C GLY A 45 6.95 -3.43 -6.27
N THR A 46 6.51 -4.68 -6.07
CA THR A 46 6.37 -5.62 -7.20
C THR A 46 5.03 -5.41 -7.89
N GLU A 47 5.07 -5.23 -9.20
CA GLU A 47 3.87 -5.25 -10.04
C GLU A 47 3.33 -6.68 -10.23
N GLU A 48 2.03 -6.81 -10.56
CA GLU A 48 1.37 -8.08 -10.86
C GLU A 48 2.00 -8.87 -12.02
N SER A 49 2.69 -8.19 -12.93
CA SER A 49 3.35 -8.82 -14.07
C SER A 49 4.41 -9.85 -13.65
N ASN A 50 4.81 -9.86 -12.38
CA ASN A 50 5.82 -10.75 -11.83
C ASN A 50 5.36 -11.49 -10.56
N ALA A 51 4.14 -12.04 -10.57
CA ALA A 51 3.68 -13.01 -9.56
C ALA A 51 4.61 -14.24 -9.39
N LEU A 52 5.61 -14.40 -10.27
CA LEU A 52 6.63 -15.45 -10.25
C LEU A 52 8.00 -14.96 -9.75
N VAL A 53 8.19 -13.66 -9.43
CA VAL A 53 9.44 -13.19 -8.84
C VAL A 53 9.52 -13.67 -7.40
N GLU A 54 10.65 -14.30 -7.08
CA GLU A 54 10.91 -14.81 -5.73
C GLU A 54 10.71 -13.70 -4.70
N VAL A 55 10.06 -14.07 -3.59
CA VAL A 55 9.93 -13.22 -2.41
C VAL A 55 11.33 -12.77 -2.00
N LEU A 56 11.58 -11.46 -1.98
CA LEU A 56 12.86 -10.92 -1.56
C LEU A 56 13.20 -11.45 -0.16
N LYS A 57 14.30 -12.19 -0.07
CA LYS A 57 14.78 -12.75 1.20
C LYS A 57 15.80 -11.79 1.80
N LYS A 58 15.75 -11.62 3.12
CA LYS A 58 16.60 -10.70 3.86
C LYS A 58 18.10 -10.96 3.59
N GLU A 59 18.48 -12.23 3.54
CA GLU A 59 19.84 -12.71 3.31
C GLU A 59 20.39 -12.38 1.91
N ASN A 60 19.52 -12.07 0.96
CA ASN A 60 19.91 -11.76 -0.41
C ASN A 60 20.04 -10.26 -0.66
N ILE A 61 19.87 -9.42 0.36
CA ILE A 61 19.95 -7.97 0.27
C ILE A 61 21.22 -7.48 0.97
N ALA A 62 22.08 -6.82 0.21
CA ALA A 62 23.23 -6.09 0.73
C ALA A 62 22.93 -4.60 0.75
N ILE A 63 23.13 -3.97 1.90
CA ILE A 63 22.94 -2.52 2.10
C ILE A 63 24.29 -1.89 2.44
N SER A 64 24.58 -0.75 1.82
CA SER A 64 25.73 0.07 2.17
C SER A 64 25.34 1.53 2.36
N ILE A 65 26.12 2.26 3.15
CA ILE A 65 26.05 3.72 3.23
C ILE A 65 27.36 4.32 2.72
N THR A 66 27.24 5.30 1.84
CA THR A 66 28.37 6.11 1.36
C THR A 66 28.28 7.49 1.99
N ASP A 67 29.31 7.91 2.71
CA ASP A 67 29.33 9.19 3.42
C ASP A 67 29.80 10.37 2.56
N SER A 68 29.87 11.56 3.16
CA SER A 68 30.30 12.79 2.49
C SER A 68 31.77 12.80 2.07
N ALA A 69 32.58 11.90 2.64
CA ALA A 69 33.98 11.67 2.27
C ALA A 69 34.13 10.58 1.20
N LEU A 70 33.02 10.09 0.63
CA LEU A 70 32.95 9.02 -0.37
C LEU A 70 33.44 7.66 0.14
N ASN A 71 33.48 7.46 1.46
CA ASN A 71 33.75 6.16 2.04
C ASN A 71 32.46 5.34 2.09
N SER A 72 32.52 4.08 1.66
CA SER A 72 31.38 3.17 1.68
C SER A 72 31.53 2.13 2.79
N TYR A 73 30.48 1.94 3.58
CA TYR A 73 30.43 1.02 4.70
C TYR A 73 29.25 0.05 4.55
N PRO A 74 29.47 -1.27 4.71
CA PRO A 74 28.35 -2.20 4.82
C PRO A 74 27.58 -1.91 6.11
N VAL A 75 26.25 -1.99 6.04
CA VAL A 75 25.37 -1.73 7.19
C VAL A 75 24.38 -2.87 7.39
N THR A 76 23.86 -2.98 8.62
CA THR A 76 23.04 -4.11 9.02
C THR A 76 21.60 -3.95 8.53
N LEU A 77 21.14 -4.85 7.67
CA LEU A 77 19.71 -5.02 7.44
C LEU A 77 19.09 -5.72 8.67
N ARG A 78 18.28 -5.02 9.45
CA ARG A 78 17.63 -5.57 10.65
C ARG A 78 16.37 -6.35 10.29
N ARG A 79 15.50 -5.73 9.49
CA ARG A 79 14.22 -6.30 9.05
C ARG A 79 13.97 -5.98 7.59
N LEU A 80 13.31 -6.91 6.91
CA LEU A 80 12.73 -6.73 5.60
C LEU A 80 11.29 -7.21 5.71
N PHE A 81 10.34 -6.37 5.31
CA PHE A 81 8.94 -6.73 5.28
C PHE A 81 8.23 -6.00 4.16
N ARG A 82 7.04 -6.48 3.83
CA ARG A 82 6.21 -5.91 2.79
C ARG A 82 5.04 -5.17 3.41
N VAL A 83 4.83 -3.93 2.98
CA VAL A 83 3.72 -3.07 3.40
C VAL A 83 2.71 -3.01 2.28
N TYR A 84 1.47 -3.40 2.55
CA TYR A 84 0.40 -3.34 1.57
C TYR A 84 -0.40 -2.05 1.76
N PRO A 85 -0.86 -1.41 0.67
CA PRO A 85 -1.78 -0.30 0.77
C PRO A 85 -3.08 -0.74 1.47
N ASP A 86 -3.75 0.18 2.16
CA ASP A 86 -5.08 -0.10 2.70
C ASP A 86 -6.03 -0.45 1.53
N HIS A 87 -6.77 -1.55 1.63
CA HIS A 87 -7.75 -1.96 0.63
C HIS A 87 -8.84 -0.91 0.38
N ALA A 88 -9.11 -0.05 1.36
CA ALA A 88 -10.04 1.05 1.27
C ALA A 88 -9.43 2.36 0.74
N SER A 89 -8.13 2.41 0.48
CA SER A 89 -7.47 3.63 -0.02
C SER A 89 -7.90 3.99 -1.44
N GLU A 90 -7.80 5.27 -1.80
CA GLU A 90 -8.04 5.73 -3.17
C GLU A 90 -7.04 5.09 -4.16
N TYR A 91 -5.83 4.78 -3.68
CA TYR A 91 -4.80 4.05 -4.40
C TYR A 91 -5.30 2.71 -4.97
N ILE A 92 -6.04 1.93 -4.17
CA ILE A 92 -6.69 0.68 -4.61
C ILE A 92 -7.95 0.96 -5.44
N PHE A 93 -8.63 2.08 -5.20
CA PHE A 93 -9.84 2.44 -5.93
C PHE A 93 -9.56 2.79 -7.40
N GLU A 94 -8.44 3.46 -7.73
CA GLU A 94 -8.13 3.91 -9.09
C GLU A 94 -7.62 2.80 -10.02
N SER A 95 -6.92 1.79 -9.51
CA SER A 95 -6.25 0.73 -10.29
C SER A 95 -7.17 -0.14 -11.17
N SER A 96 -8.50 0.02 -11.02
CA SER A 96 -9.50 -0.80 -11.70
C SER A 96 -10.49 -0.01 -12.57
N SER A 97 -10.25 1.28 -12.85
CA SER A 97 -11.16 2.06 -13.71
C SER A 97 -10.56 2.36 -15.10
N PRO A 98 -11.03 1.70 -16.18
CA PRO A 98 -10.69 2.07 -17.56
C PRO A 98 -11.51 3.27 -18.06
N VAL A 99 -12.31 3.93 -17.22
CA VAL A 99 -13.33 4.87 -17.69
C VAL A 99 -12.87 6.31 -17.55
N GLY A 100 -12.38 6.88 -18.65
CA GLY A 100 -12.43 8.32 -18.87
C GLY A 100 -11.23 8.94 -19.57
N GLY A 101 -10.99 8.58 -20.84
CA GLY A 101 -10.58 9.46 -21.96
C GLY A 101 -9.46 10.50 -21.83
N GLY A 102 -8.79 10.61 -20.69
CA GLY A 102 -7.62 11.45 -20.46
C GLY A 102 -6.59 10.58 -19.79
N ALA A 103 -5.41 10.49 -20.40
CA ALA A 103 -4.28 9.73 -19.88
C ALA A 103 -3.95 10.14 -18.44
N ARG A 104 -4.52 9.44 -17.46
CA ARG A 104 -3.98 9.39 -16.11
C ARG A 104 -2.93 8.29 -16.13
N PRO A 105 -1.66 8.59 -15.85
CA PRO A 105 -0.58 7.60 -15.90
C PRO A 105 -0.81 6.40 -14.97
N SER A 106 -1.69 6.50 -13.96
CA SER A 106 -1.96 5.45 -12.98
C SER A 106 -2.93 4.35 -13.44
N ALA A 107 -3.56 4.47 -14.63
CA ALA A 107 -4.47 3.43 -15.15
C ALA A 107 -3.74 2.14 -15.60
N TYR A 108 -2.41 2.12 -15.54
CA TYR A 108 -1.57 1.00 -15.95
C TYR A 108 -0.97 0.21 -14.79
N THR A 109 -1.10 0.66 -13.55
CA THR A 109 -0.55 -0.04 -12.40
C THR A 109 -1.71 -0.80 -11.73
N PRO A 110 -1.79 -2.14 -11.88
CA PRO A 110 -2.67 -2.96 -11.06
C PRO A 110 -2.41 -2.65 -9.58
N PRO A 111 -3.35 -2.94 -8.65
CA PRO A 111 -3.15 -2.62 -7.24
C PRO A 111 -1.77 -3.14 -6.80
N MET A 112 -0.85 -2.23 -6.46
CA MET A 112 0.51 -2.64 -6.13
C MET A 112 0.43 -3.72 -5.06
N ILE A 113 1.16 -4.83 -5.24
CA ILE A 113 1.12 -5.99 -4.35
C ILE A 113 1.84 -5.66 -3.02
N GLY A 114 1.94 -4.40 -2.63
CA GLY A 114 2.69 -3.92 -1.48
C GLY A 114 4.14 -3.57 -1.81
N GLN A 115 4.67 -2.63 -1.04
CA GLN A 115 6.02 -2.07 -1.12
C GLN A 115 6.94 -2.79 -0.13
N TRP A 116 8.13 -3.17 -0.60
CA TRP A 116 9.17 -3.70 0.29
C TRP A 116 9.78 -2.56 1.10
N VAL A 117 9.91 -2.78 2.40
CA VAL A 117 10.50 -1.83 3.34
C VAL A 117 11.63 -2.52 4.09
N ALA A 118 12.81 -1.89 4.07
CA ALA A 118 13.99 -2.32 4.79
C ALA A 118 14.22 -1.42 6.01
N ILE A 119 14.41 -2.06 7.16
CA ILE A 119 14.87 -1.40 8.39
C ILE A 119 16.35 -1.70 8.56
N ILE A 120 17.15 -0.64 8.53
CA ILE A 120 18.61 -0.70 8.47
C ILE A 120 19.17 -0.05 9.72
N ASP A 121 20.18 -0.68 10.31
CA ASP A 121 20.98 -0.06 11.36
C ASP A 121 22.30 0.37 10.76
N LEU A 122 22.69 1.61 11.03
CA LEU A 122 23.98 2.17 10.61
C LEU A 122 25.12 1.62 11.48
N VAL A 123 25.30 0.30 11.39
CA VAL A 123 26.20 -0.55 12.17
C VAL A 123 26.74 -1.63 11.25
N ASP A 124 28.03 -1.94 11.36
CA ASP A 124 28.69 -2.99 10.58
C ASP A 124 28.02 -4.37 10.84
N PRO A 125 27.60 -5.10 9.78
CA PRO A 125 26.82 -6.33 9.92
C PRO A 125 27.59 -7.53 10.47
N VAL A 126 28.93 -7.50 10.45
CA VAL A 126 29.77 -8.62 10.89
C VAL A 126 30.23 -8.41 12.32
N THR A 127 30.68 -7.20 12.63
CA THR A 127 31.33 -6.86 13.90
C THR A 127 30.39 -6.21 14.89
N GLY A 128 29.26 -5.66 14.44
CA GLY A 128 28.36 -4.84 15.27
C GLY A 128 28.96 -3.49 15.68
N VAL A 129 30.09 -3.10 15.08
CA VAL A 129 30.78 -1.84 15.40
C VAL A 129 30.16 -0.70 14.60
N LEU A 130 30.11 0.48 15.22
CA LEU A 130 29.65 1.70 14.59
C LEU A 130 30.64 2.17 13.51
N PRO A 131 30.23 2.31 12.23
CA PRO A 131 31.08 2.88 11.19
C PRO A 131 31.36 4.35 11.48
N THR A 132 32.59 4.81 11.23
CA THR A 132 32.94 6.23 11.40
C THR A 132 32.49 7.00 10.16
N LEU A 133 31.27 7.51 10.17
CA LEU A 133 30.67 8.24 9.05
C LEU A 133 31.05 9.72 9.10
N ALA A 134 31.53 10.26 7.98
CA ALA A 134 31.73 11.71 7.84
C ALA A 134 30.41 12.48 7.88
N LEU A 135 30.41 13.66 8.49
CA LEU A 135 29.22 14.52 8.58
C LEU A 135 28.88 15.12 7.20
N GLY A 136 27.59 15.28 6.93
CA GLY A 136 27.07 15.89 5.70
C GLY A 136 26.33 14.92 4.79
N ALA A 137 26.22 15.27 3.52
CA ALA A 137 25.48 14.48 2.53
C ALA A 137 26.04 13.06 2.39
N ALA A 138 25.15 12.07 2.42
CA ALA A 138 25.43 10.66 2.31
C ALA A 138 24.35 9.99 1.45
N SER A 139 24.59 8.75 1.05
CA SER A 139 23.63 7.95 0.28
C SER A 139 23.60 6.52 0.79
N ILE A 140 22.41 5.96 0.95
CA ILE A 140 22.20 4.54 1.21
C ILE A 140 21.95 3.86 -0.13
N SER A 141 22.64 2.74 -0.36
CA SER A 141 22.36 1.88 -1.51
C SER A 141 21.96 0.48 -1.06
N ALA A 142 21.04 -0.11 -1.82
CA ALA A 142 20.57 -1.47 -1.64
C ALA A 142 20.83 -2.25 -2.94
N SER A 143 21.32 -3.48 -2.79
CA SER A 143 21.56 -4.38 -3.92
C SER A 143 21.14 -5.80 -3.55
N SER A 144 20.80 -6.61 -4.55
CA SER A 144 20.54 -8.03 -4.36
C SER A 144 21.01 -8.84 -5.54
N ALA A 145 21.48 -10.05 -5.24
CA ALA A 145 21.77 -11.07 -6.23
C ALA A 145 20.50 -11.56 -6.96
N GLU A 146 19.33 -11.48 -6.31
CA GLU A 146 18.03 -11.92 -6.86
C GLU A 146 17.28 -10.80 -7.61
N GLN A 147 17.99 -9.73 -8.03
CA GLN A 147 17.43 -8.51 -8.65
C GLN A 147 16.32 -7.86 -7.80
N ILE A 148 16.69 -6.98 -6.87
CA ILE A 148 15.77 -5.93 -6.41
C ILE A 148 15.58 -4.86 -7.51
N ASP A 149 16.48 -4.82 -8.50
CA ASP A 149 16.65 -3.66 -9.36
C ASP A 149 16.54 -4.00 -10.85
N GLN A 150 15.72 -3.21 -11.55
CA GLN A 150 15.88 -2.80 -12.95
C GLN A 150 15.78 -3.88 -14.05
N ASP A 151 14.57 -4.22 -14.48
CA ASP A 151 14.15 -4.23 -15.92
C ASP A 151 12.83 -5.00 -16.13
N VAL A 152 11.75 -4.66 -15.40
CA VAL A 152 10.44 -4.72 -16.08
C VAL A 152 10.36 -3.46 -16.94
N ARG A 153 11.13 -3.43 -18.04
CA ARG A 153 10.77 -2.57 -19.16
C ARG A 153 9.40 -3.05 -19.57
N TYR A 154 8.36 -2.24 -19.40
CA TYR A 154 7.15 -2.42 -20.18
C TYR A 154 7.54 -2.33 -21.66
N THR A 155 7.72 -3.50 -22.26
CA THR A 155 8.06 -3.70 -23.66
C THR A 155 6.82 -3.40 -24.49
N SER A 156 6.62 -2.11 -24.73
CA SER A 156 6.03 -1.63 -25.99
C SER A 156 6.46 -0.20 -26.33
N ALA A 157 6.93 0.60 -25.36
CA ALA A 157 7.31 2.00 -25.60
C ALA A 157 8.61 2.49 -24.94
N GLY A 158 9.32 1.67 -24.15
CA GLY A 158 10.58 2.09 -23.52
C GLY A 158 10.43 3.14 -22.40
N LEU A 159 9.23 3.31 -21.86
CA LEU A 159 8.98 4.12 -20.67
C LEU A 159 9.30 3.27 -19.44
N GLN A 160 10.39 3.60 -18.76
CA GLN A 160 10.62 3.16 -17.38
C GLN A 160 9.87 4.11 -16.45
N PHE A 161 9.20 3.56 -15.45
CA PHE A 161 8.59 4.33 -14.38
C PHE A 161 9.50 4.26 -13.14
N PRO A 162 10.54 5.12 -13.03
CA PRO A 162 11.50 5.07 -11.93
C PRO A 162 10.87 5.28 -10.55
N TRP A 163 9.62 5.75 -10.48
CA TRP A 163 8.89 5.94 -9.24
C TRP A 163 8.28 4.65 -8.65
N GLU A 164 8.14 3.56 -9.42
CA GLU A 164 7.56 2.30 -8.93
C GLU A 164 8.58 1.44 -8.17
N ASN A 165 9.85 1.54 -8.56
CA ASN A 165 10.94 0.75 -7.99
C ASN A 165 11.98 1.57 -7.20
N GLY A 166 11.97 2.91 -7.32
CA GLY A 166 12.96 3.79 -6.70
C GLY A 166 14.37 3.60 -7.30
N ASP A 167 15.25 4.59 -7.13
CA ASP A 167 16.68 4.39 -7.37
C ASP A 167 17.31 3.85 -6.09
N LEU A 168 17.50 2.53 -6.05
CA LEU A 168 18.11 1.85 -4.92
C LEU A 168 19.63 1.97 -4.91
N GLY A 169 20.23 2.51 -5.97
CA GLY A 169 21.64 2.81 -6.04
C GLY A 169 22.04 4.04 -5.22
N SER A 170 21.11 4.96 -4.92
CA SER A 170 21.45 6.21 -4.22
C SER A 170 20.24 6.88 -3.53
N VAL A 171 19.88 6.40 -2.34
CA VAL A 171 18.89 7.05 -1.47
C VAL A 171 19.59 8.11 -0.60
N GLY A 172 19.38 9.38 -0.90
CA GLY A 172 20.03 10.50 -0.19
C GLY A 172 19.62 10.63 1.28
N ILE A 173 20.62 10.82 2.15
CA ILE A 173 20.48 11.09 3.59
C ILE A 173 21.58 12.05 4.04
N GLU A 174 21.44 12.73 5.18
CA GLU A 174 22.45 13.58 5.76
C GLU A 174 22.92 13.02 7.11
N ILE A 175 24.22 12.84 7.28
CA ILE A 175 24.80 12.42 8.55
C ILE A 175 25.07 13.64 9.42
N ILE A 176 24.40 13.70 10.56
CA ILE A 176 24.56 14.77 11.55
C ILE A 176 25.41 14.30 12.74
N ALA A 177 25.95 15.27 13.46
CA ALA A 177 26.82 14.99 14.59
C ALA A 177 26.12 14.22 15.72
N GLY A 178 26.92 13.40 16.41
CA GLY A 178 26.51 12.58 17.55
C GLY A 178 26.48 11.10 17.23
N GLN A 179 26.24 10.29 18.26
CA GLN A 179 25.96 8.87 18.12
C GLN A 179 24.48 8.63 18.36
N GLY A 180 23.90 7.91 17.42
CA GLY A 180 22.58 7.33 17.52
C GLY A 180 22.58 6.07 18.36
N ALA A 181 21.38 5.53 18.56
CA ALA A 181 21.21 4.17 19.03
C ALA A 181 20.07 3.52 18.24
N PRO A 182 20.14 2.20 18.01
CA PRO A 182 18.99 1.38 17.67
C PRO A 182 17.69 1.83 18.35
N ASN A 183 16.75 2.39 17.60
CA ASN A 183 15.45 2.82 18.11
C ASN A 183 14.30 2.00 17.48
N THR A 184 13.14 1.97 18.12
CA THR A 184 11.90 1.31 17.68
C THR A 184 11.15 2.09 16.60
N LEU A 185 11.87 2.58 15.58
CA LEU A 185 11.45 3.30 14.36
C LEU A 185 11.29 4.83 14.44
N ASN A 186 12.02 5.52 13.55
CA ASN A 186 11.58 6.75 12.91
C ASN A 186 10.92 6.36 11.57
N TYR A 187 9.64 6.65 11.39
CA TYR A 187 8.86 6.25 10.20
C TYR A 187 9.19 7.13 8.99
N VAL A 188 9.43 6.51 7.84
CA VAL A 188 9.56 7.17 6.53
C VAL A 188 8.33 6.81 5.71
N GLY A 189 7.52 7.81 5.34
CA GLY A 189 6.30 7.64 4.57
C GLY A 189 6.56 7.10 3.14
N PRO A 190 5.52 6.63 2.45
CA PRO A 190 5.66 6.01 1.13
C PRO A 190 6.18 7.01 0.09
N ILE A 191 7.11 6.54 -0.75
CA ILE A 191 7.58 7.21 -1.96
C ILE A 191 6.50 7.01 -3.02
N SER A 192 5.40 7.77 -2.96
CA SER A 192 4.40 7.78 -4.02
C SER A 192 4.22 9.22 -4.53
N TYR A 193 4.14 9.36 -5.86
CA TYR A 193 3.74 10.60 -6.53
C TYR A 193 2.26 10.90 -6.34
N ASP A 194 1.50 9.92 -5.85
CA ASP A 194 0.13 10.17 -5.46
C ASP A 194 0.10 11.02 -4.19
N PRO A 195 -0.80 12.02 -4.15
CA PRO A 195 -0.94 12.86 -2.97
C PRO A 195 -1.13 11.97 -1.74
N VAL A 196 -0.59 12.36 -0.58
CA VAL A 196 -0.79 11.66 0.71
C VAL A 196 -2.27 11.35 0.99
N ARG A 197 -3.19 12.11 0.40
CA ARG A 197 -4.63 11.84 0.46
C ARG A 197 -5.05 10.51 -0.22
N ALA A 198 -4.33 10.06 -1.24
CA ALA A 198 -4.67 8.85 -1.98
C ALA A 198 -4.37 7.55 -1.20
N ILE A 199 -3.45 7.60 -0.24
CA ILE A 199 -3.16 6.48 0.67
C ILE A 199 -4.11 6.45 1.87
N GLU A 200 -4.87 7.51 2.12
CA GLU A 200 -5.87 7.52 3.17
C GLU A 200 -7.07 6.64 2.77
N PRO A 201 -7.64 5.87 3.71
CA PRO A 201 -8.90 5.18 3.49
C PRO A 201 -9.99 6.13 3.02
N LEU A 202 -10.66 5.77 1.94
CA LEU A 202 -11.88 6.40 1.47
C LEU A 202 -12.99 6.28 2.53
N PRO A 203 -14.04 7.12 2.46
CA PRO A 203 -15.25 6.88 3.23
C PRO A 203 -15.76 5.46 3.03
N GLN A 204 -16.06 4.80 4.14
CA GLN A 204 -16.38 3.39 4.11
C GLN A 204 -17.42 2.99 5.15
N ILE A 205 -18.14 1.93 4.83
CA ILE A 205 -18.97 1.19 5.77
C ILE A 205 -18.31 -0.16 5.99
N ILE A 206 -18.04 -0.47 7.25
CA ILE A 206 -17.53 -1.77 7.67
C ILE A 206 -18.72 -2.69 7.92
N ILE A 207 -18.66 -3.88 7.35
CA ILE A 207 -19.59 -4.97 7.61
C ILE A 207 -18.84 -6.02 8.41
N ALA A 208 -19.39 -6.35 9.58
CA ALA A 208 -18.77 -7.26 10.54
C ALA A 208 -19.84 -8.09 11.26
N PRO A 209 -19.45 -9.22 11.91
CA PRO A 209 -20.36 -9.96 12.77
C PRO A 209 -20.65 -9.15 14.04
N SER A 210 -21.90 -9.22 14.53
CA SER A 210 -22.36 -8.49 15.72
C SER A 210 -21.65 -8.89 17.00
N ALA A 211 -21.17 -10.13 17.06
CA ALA A 211 -20.44 -10.70 18.18
C ALA A 211 -19.51 -11.82 17.68
N VAL A 212 -18.65 -12.33 18.56
CA VAL A 212 -17.91 -13.57 18.32
C VAL A 212 -18.91 -14.73 18.43
N PRO A 213 -19.05 -15.60 17.41
CA PRO A 213 -19.97 -16.73 17.49
C PRO A 213 -19.44 -17.81 18.46
N SER A 214 -20.32 -18.73 18.83
CA SER A 214 -19.99 -19.87 19.69
C SER A 214 -19.14 -20.95 19.02
N ALA A 215 -19.09 -20.95 17.68
CA ALA A 215 -18.32 -21.89 16.87
C ALA A 215 -17.69 -21.20 15.65
N ASP A 216 -16.61 -21.81 15.15
CA ASP A 216 -15.94 -21.35 13.93
C ASP A 216 -16.89 -21.46 12.72
N PHE A 217 -16.75 -20.56 11.76
CA PHE A 217 -17.70 -20.42 10.65
C PHE A 217 -16.96 -20.17 9.33
N ALA A 218 -17.57 -20.54 8.20
CA ALA A 218 -16.92 -20.48 6.89
C ALA A 218 -17.00 -19.09 6.24
N GLY A 219 -17.98 -18.27 6.60
CA GLY A 219 -18.15 -16.95 6.00
C GLY A 219 -19.59 -16.48 5.99
N GLY A 220 -20.02 -15.78 4.94
CA GLY A 220 -21.38 -15.27 4.81
C GLY A 220 -21.71 -14.69 3.44
N SER A 221 -23.00 -14.47 3.22
CA SER A 221 -23.55 -13.82 2.03
C SER A 221 -24.44 -12.66 2.43
N PHE A 222 -24.31 -11.54 1.72
CA PHE A 222 -24.93 -10.26 2.06
C PHE A 222 -25.45 -9.61 0.79
N THR A 223 -26.62 -8.99 0.88
CA THR A 223 -27.23 -8.22 -0.21
C THR A 223 -27.55 -6.82 0.28
N PHE A 224 -27.04 -5.82 -0.44
CA PHE A 224 -27.27 -4.42 -0.18
C PHE A 224 -28.04 -3.79 -1.34
N VAL A 225 -28.86 -2.80 -1.05
CA VAL A 225 -29.44 -1.91 -2.06
C VAL A 225 -29.00 -0.49 -1.74
N TYR A 226 -28.59 0.26 -2.75
CA TYR A 226 -28.16 1.64 -2.60
C TYR A 226 -28.70 2.55 -3.69
N THR A 227 -28.90 3.83 -3.35
CA THR A 227 -29.36 4.86 -4.28
C THR A 227 -28.18 5.39 -5.07
N GLN A 228 -28.18 5.22 -6.40
CA GLN A 228 -27.03 5.57 -7.22
C GLN A 228 -26.72 7.07 -7.20
N ALA A 229 -27.76 7.91 -7.15
CA ALA A 229 -27.63 9.37 -7.16
C ALA A 229 -26.93 9.96 -5.93
N ASP A 230 -26.86 9.20 -4.82
CA ASP A 230 -26.24 9.67 -3.58
C ASP A 230 -24.70 9.62 -3.65
N PHE A 231 -24.16 8.81 -4.55
CA PHE A 231 -22.73 8.54 -4.69
C PHE A 231 -22.19 9.05 -6.03
N ALA A 232 -21.04 9.72 -6.00
CA ALA A 232 -20.37 10.19 -7.22
C ALA A 232 -19.77 9.05 -8.06
N THR A 233 -19.54 7.90 -7.44
CA THR A 233 -18.94 6.72 -8.07
C THR A 233 -19.69 5.48 -7.62
N LYS A 234 -19.66 4.42 -8.43
CA LYS A 234 -20.09 3.09 -8.00
C LYS A 234 -19.36 2.68 -6.72
N LEU A 235 -20.09 2.05 -5.83
CA LEU A 235 -19.52 1.48 -4.61
C LEU A 235 -18.58 0.33 -4.97
N LYS A 236 -17.52 0.14 -4.18
CA LYS A 236 -16.64 -1.03 -4.28
C LYS A 236 -16.64 -1.81 -2.97
N VAL A 237 -16.53 -3.11 -3.10
CA VAL A 237 -16.46 -4.05 -1.98
C VAL A 237 -15.03 -4.54 -1.88
N VAL A 238 -14.40 -4.36 -0.72
CA VAL A 238 -12.99 -4.69 -0.51
C VAL A 238 -12.81 -5.40 0.83
N PRO A 239 -11.82 -6.31 0.97
CA PRO A 239 -11.58 -6.98 2.24
C PRO A 239 -11.08 -5.97 3.28
N ALA A 240 -11.40 -6.21 4.55
CA ALA A 240 -11.00 -5.29 5.63
C ALA A 240 -9.51 -5.42 6.02
N ASN A 241 -8.84 -6.49 5.58
CA ASN A 241 -7.44 -6.76 5.84
C ASN A 241 -6.82 -7.61 4.73
N HIS A 242 -5.49 -7.76 4.78
CA HIS A 242 -4.68 -8.53 3.83
C HIS A 242 -4.57 -10.02 4.20
N ASP A 243 -5.63 -10.62 4.74
CA ASP A 243 -5.62 -12.05 5.09
C ASP A 243 -5.73 -12.90 3.81
N PRO A 244 -4.69 -13.66 3.43
CA PRO A 244 -4.64 -14.35 2.14
C PRO A 244 -5.64 -15.51 2.04
N ASN A 245 -6.21 -15.95 3.16
CA ASN A 245 -7.17 -17.06 3.19
C ASN A 245 -8.62 -16.57 2.98
N VAL A 246 -8.83 -15.26 3.00
CA VAL A 246 -10.16 -14.66 2.83
C VAL A 246 -10.44 -14.43 1.35
N GLN A 247 -11.53 -15.02 0.89
CA GLN A 247 -12.09 -14.82 -0.44
C GLN A 247 -13.27 -13.86 -0.33
N LEU A 248 -13.22 -12.78 -1.10
CA LEU A 248 -14.30 -11.81 -1.19
C LEU A 248 -14.73 -11.68 -2.65
N MET A 249 -16.01 -11.96 -2.90
CA MET A 249 -16.64 -11.82 -4.20
C MET A 249 -17.77 -10.82 -4.09
N SER A 250 -17.93 -9.98 -5.11
CA SER A 250 -19.09 -9.10 -5.19
C SER A 250 -19.61 -8.98 -6.62
N THR A 251 -20.92 -8.82 -6.74
CA THR A 251 -21.61 -8.51 -7.98
C THR A 251 -22.50 -7.30 -7.77
N THR A 252 -22.64 -6.47 -8.81
CA THR A 252 -23.53 -5.31 -8.76
C THR A 252 -24.50 -5.37 -9.93
N THR A 253 -25.78 -5.14 -9.65
CA THR A 253 -26.86 -5.16 -10.64
C THR A 253 -27.68 -3.87 -10.52
N ASP A 254 -27.91 -3.20 -11.65
CA ASP A 254 -28.81 -2.05 -11.72
C ASP A 254 -30.26 -2.55 -11.71
N LEU A 255 -31.10 -1.96 -10.86
CA LEU A 255 -32.52 -2.32 -10.73
C LEU A 255 -33.43 -1.48 -11.64
N GLY A 256 -32.89 -0.46 -12.31
CA GLY A 256 -33.63 0.36 -13.30
C GLY A 256 -34.52 1.44 -12.72
N ASP A 257 -34.58 1.58 -11.39
CA ASP A 257 -35.36 2.58 -10.65
C ASP A 257 -34.49 3.68 -10.01
N GLY A 258 -33.21 3.75 -10.39
CA GLY A 258 -32.21 4.63 -9.78
C GLY A 258 -31.50 4.02 -8.57
N THR A 259 -31.84 2.78 -8.18
CA THR A 259 -31.11 2.00 -7.18
C THR A 259 -30.24 0.92 -7.83
N SER A 260 -29.30 0.39 -7.07
CA SER A 260 -28.46 -0.73 -7.47
C SER A 260 -28.36 -1.73 -6.32
N GLN A 261 -28.33 -3.02 -6.66
CA GLN A 261 -28.11 -4.11 -5.72
C GLN A 261 -26.65 -4.55 -5.75
N ILE A 262 -26.05 -4.76 -4.59
CA ILE A 262 -24.73 -5.40 -4.43
C ILE A 262 -24.91 -6.71 -3.67
N THR A 263 -24.49 -7.82 -4.26
CA THR A 263 -24.40 -9.10 -3.56
C THR A 263 -22.94 -9.38 -3.25
N VAL A 264 -22.64 -9.70 -1.99
CA VAL A 264 -21.29 -9.95 -1.48
C VAL A 264 -21.24 -11.34 -0.86
N THR A 265 -20.18 -12.07 -1.18
CA THR A 265 -19.86 -13.35 -0.56
C THR A 265 -18.46 -13.27 0.05
N LEU A 266 -18.38 -13.51 1.35
CA LEU A 266 -17.14 -13.58 2.11
C LEU A 266 -16.93 -15.03 2.54
N LEU A 267 -15.77 -15.61 2.26
CA LEU A 267 -15.48 -17.00 2.60
C LEU A 267 -14.03 -17.17 3.09
N ASN A 268 -13.83 -18.10 4.02
CA ASN A 268 -12.56 -18.77 4.23
C ASN A 268 -12.85 -20.29 4.26
N PRO A 269 -12.32 -21.08 3.30
CA PRO A 269 -12.51 -22.54 3.26
C PRO A 269 -12.06 -23.29 4.52
N ASN A 270 -11.09 -22.76 5.26
CA ASN A 270 -10.58 -23.32 6.51
C ASN A 270 -11.26 -22.70 7.74
N GLY A 271 -12.12 -21.71 7.55
CA GLY A 271 -12.94 -21.09 8.60
C GLY A 271 -12.35 -19.85 9.26
N PHE A 272 -13.22 -19.09 9.90
CA PHE A 272 -12.92 -17.98 10.78
C PHE A 272 -12.97 -18.45 12.23
N LEU A 273 -11.83 -18.34 12.92
CA LEU A 273 -11.66 -18.81 14.28
C LEU A 273 -12.29 -17.85 15.29
N THR A 274 -13.09 -18.40 16.19
CA THR A 274 -13.75 -17.70 17.31
C THR A 274 -12.78 -17.29 18.43
N THR A 275 -11.61 -17.91 18.48
CA THR A 275 -10.56 -17.58 19.45
C THR A 275 -9.25 -17.33 18.71
N ASN A 276 -8.45 -16.37 19.19
CA ASN A 276 -7.03 -16.35 18.85
C ASN A 276 -6.45 -17.63 19.49
N ARG A 277 -6.26 -18.70 18.72
CA ARG A 277 -5.58 -19.89 19.22
C ARG A 277 -4.15 -19.49 19.60
N THR A 278 -3.91 -19.13 20.86
CA THR A 278 -2.58 -19.16 21.46
C THR A 278 -2.18 -20.62 21.60
N VAL A 279 -1.78 -21.25 20.50
CA VAL A 279 -1.09 -22.52 20.59
C VAL A 279 0.35 -22.19 20.99
N VAL A 280 0.73 -22.57 22.20
CA VAL A 280 2.11 -22.45 22.68
C VAL A 280 3.00 -23.19 21.68
N GLY A 281 3.90 -22.46 21.02
CA GLY A 281 4.85 -23.02 20.04
C GLY A 281 4.45 -22.88 18.56
N VAL A 282 3.30 -22.28 18.25
CA VAL A 282 2.87 -22.02 16.87
C VAL A 282 2.88 -20.50 16.66
N SER A 283 3.72 -20.01 15.75
CA SER A 283 3.64 -18.60 15.34
C SER A 283 2.23 -18.33 14.79
N GLU A 284 1.67 -17.11 14.98
CA GLU A 284 0.35 -16.69 14.46
C GLU A 284 0.10 -16.98 12.97
N ILE A 285 1.15 -17.36 12.23
CA ILE A 285 1.19 -17.73 10.80
C ILE A 285 0.68 -19.16 10.53
N ASP A 286 0.60 -20.06 11.52
CA ASP A 286 0.30 -21.48 11.30
C ASP A 286 -1.09 -21.88 11.87
N LEU A 287 -2.11 -21.12 11.44
CA LEU A 287 -3.53 -21.42 11.71
C LEU A 287 -4.11 -22.48 10.74
N GLY A 288 -3.26 -23.21 10.02
CA GLY A 288 -3.69 -24.19 9.01
C GLY A 288 -4.55 -23.59 7.90
N GLY A 289 -4.32 -22.31 7.57
CA GLY A 289 -5.11 -21.55 6.60
C GLY A 289 -6.43 -20.98 7.14
N SER A 290 -6.76 -21.18 8.43
CA SER A 290 -7.89 -20.52 9.07
C SER A 290 -7.58 -19.05 9.34
N SER A 291 -8.61 -18.21 9.35
CA SER A 291 -8.46 -16.76 9.59
C SER A 291 -8.87 -16.39 11.01
N PRO A 292 -8.24 -15.39 11.63
CA PRO A 292 -8.76 -14.80 12.86
C PRO A 292 -10.17 -14.21 12.68
N PHE A 293 -11.00 -14.22 13.73
CA PHE A 293 -12.35 -13.61 13.71
C PHE A 293 -12.39 -12.19 13.13
N ARG A 294 -11.38 -11.37 13.42
CA ARG A 294 -11.28 -9.98 12.92
C ARG A 294 -11.23 -9.89 11.38
N SER A 295 -10.82 -10.96 10.69
CA SER A 295 -10.79 -11.05 9.23
C SER A 295 -12.16 -11.36 8.62
N ALA A 296 -13.16 -11.71 9.43
CA ALA A 296 -14.54 -11.94 8.96
C ALA A 296 -15.28 -10.62 8.66
N ARG A 297 -14.60 -9.65 8.06
CA ARG A 297 -15.07 -8.29 7.83
C ARG A 297 -14.70 -7.83 6.43
N PHE A 298 -15.53 -6.97 5.87
CA PHE A 298 -15.25 -6.30 4.61
C PHE A 298 -15.78 -4.87 4.65
N ASN A 299 -15.31 -4.05 3.71
CA ASN A 299 -15.68 -2.66 3.60
C ASN A 299 -16.43 -2.42 2.28
N ILE A 300 -17.44 -1.57 2.33
CA ILE A 300 -18.03 -0.93 1.15
C ILE A 300 -17.50 0.50 1.11
N ILE A 301 -16.80 0.85 0.04
CA ILE A 301 -16.07 2.11 -0.12
C ILE A 301 -16.61 2.92 -1.30
N TRP A 302 -16.48 4.25 -1.23
CA TRP A 302 -16.83 5.16 -2.33
C TRP A 302 -15.92 6.37 -2.37
N ARG A 303 -15.83 7.03 -3.53
CA ARG A 303 -15.03 8.24 -3.67
C ARG A 303 -15.75 9.45 -3.09
N ASP A 304 -15.01 10.25 -2.33
CA ASP A 304 -15.43 11.57 -1.87
C ASP A 304 -14.98 12.65 -2.86
N THR A 305 -15.79 12.97 -3.85
CA THR A 305 -15.52 14.10 -4.76
C THR A 305 -15.87 15.43 -4.11
N ARG A 306 -15.06 15.89 -3.14
CA ARG A 306 -15.21 17.19 -2.44
C ARG A 306 -15.16 18.46 -3.34
N GLY A 307 -15.24 18.33 -4.67
CA GLY A 307 -15.19 19.44 -5.62
C GLY A 307 -16.27 19.42 -6.70
N ALA A 308 -17.07 18.36 -6.79
CA ALA A 308 -18.30 18.33 -7.58
C ALA A 308 -19.47 18.22 -6.61
N ASN A 309 -20.61 18.84 -6.90
CA ASN A 309 -21.80 18.90 -6.03
C ASN A 309 -22.50 17.54 -5.80
N VAL A 310 -21.76 16.43 -5.69
CA VAL A 310 -22.27 15.08 -5.50
C VAL A 310 -21.39 14.35 -4.46
N SER A 311 -21.77 14.51 -3.21
CA SER A 311 -21.62 13.50 -2.16
C SER A 311 -22.60 13.91 -1.07
N VAL A 312 -23.82 13.40 -1.16
CA VAL A 312 -24.88 13.66 -0.17
C VAL A 312 -24.65 12.78 1.07
N VAL A 313 -23.76 11.78 0.98
CA VAL A 313 -23.54 10.76 2.01
C VAL A 313 -22.59 11.25 3.11
N THR A 314 -23.19 11.56 4.25
CA THR A 314 -22.57 12.02 5.51
C THR A 314 -22.59 10.92 6.56
N ASP A 315 -22.04 11.18 7.75
CA ASP A 315 -22.12 10.25 8.89
C ASP A 315 -23.56 10.07 9.38
N GLN A 316 -24.40 11.08 9.15
CA GLN A 316 -25.76 11.14 9.68
C GLN A 316 -26.79 10.47 8.76
N ASN A 317 -26.52 10.33 7.45
CA ASN A 317 -27.53 9.89 6.49
C ASN A 317 -27.13 8.69 5.61
N TRP A 318 -25.93 8.11 5.78
CA TRP A 318 -25.49 6.98 4.95
C TRP A 318 -26.46 5.79 4.97
N GLN A 319 -27.14 5.54 6.08
CA GLN A 319 -28.12 4.45 6.22
C GLN A 319 -29.35 4.63 5.31
N ASN A 320 -29.63 5.87 4.85
CA ASN A 320 -30.68 6.13 3.88
C ASN A 320 -30.21 5.83 2.45
N SER A 321 -28.90 5.94 2.21
CA SER A 321 -28.29 5.78 0.89
C SER A 321 -27.89 4.35 0.59
N ILE A 322 -27.61 3.54 1.62
CA ILE A 322 -27.31 2.11 1.48
C ILE A 322 -27.94 1.31 2.62
N GLN A 323 -28.64 0.25 2.24
CA GLN A 323 -29.36 -0.63 3.16
C GLN A 323 -28.92 -2.08 2.96
N LEU A 324 -28.70 -2.78 4.07
CA LEU A 324 -28.58 -4.23 4.07
C LEU A 324 -29.99 -4.82 3.95
N VAL A 325 -30.29 -5.48 2.83
CA VAL A 325 -31.59 -6.12 2.57
C VAL A 325 -31.64 -7.53 3.14
N SER A 326 -30.54 -8.28 2.99
CA SER A 326 -30.40 -9.61 3.57
C SER A 326 -28.94 -9.88 3.88
N GLY A 327 -28.67 -10.65 4.93
CA GLY A 327 -27.31 -11.06 5.23
C GLY A 327 -27.28 -12.16 6.27
N GLN A 328 -26.45 -13.18 6.02
CA GLN A 328 -26.30 -14.31 6.92
C GLN A 328 -24.86 -14.82 6.92
N TYR A 329 -24.41 -15.30 8.07
CA TYR A 329 -23.19 -16.07 8.19
C TYR A 329 -23.50 -17.56 8.03
N ILE A 330 -22.53 -18.34 7.56
CA ILE A 330 -22.63 -19.77 7.33
C ILE A 330 -21.53 -20.53 8.06
N ASP A 331 -21.87 -21.68 8.62
CA ASP A 331 -20.95 -22.58 9.30
C ASP A 331 -20.08 -23.35 8.27
N MET A 332 -19.20 -24.22 8.77
CA MET A 332 -18.32 -25.04 7.93
C MET A 332 -19.07 -26.07 7.06
N ALA A 333 -20.33 -26.36 7.37
CA ALA A 333 -21.20 -27.25 6.60
C ALA A 333 -22.16 -26.48 5.66
N GLY A 334 -22.09 -25.14 5.65
CA GLY A 334 -22.94 -24.27 4.83
C GLY A 334 -24.31 -23.94 5.45
N ASN A 335 -24.56 -24.31 6.71
CA ASN A 335 -25.81 -23.95 7.40
C ASN A 335 -25.73 -22.52 7.95
N ALA A 336 -26.87 -21.86 8.10
CA ALA A 336 -26.92 -20.52 8.69
C ALA A 336 -26.47 -20.52 10.16
N VAL A 337 -25.58 -19.60 10.50
CA VAL A 337 -25.16 -19.31 11.87
C VAL A 337 -26.13 -18.29 12.47
N THR A 338 -26.81 -18.65 13.57
CA THR A 338 -27.94 -17.87 14.10
C THR A 338 -27.61 -17.00 15.31
N ASP A 339 -26.44 -17.20 15.94
CA ASP A 339 -25.99 -16.44 17.11
C ASP A 339 -25.24 -15.14 16.76
N ILE A 340 -25.01 -14.89 15.47
CA ILE A 340 -24.41 -13.66 14.95
C ILE A 340 -25.21 -13.10 13.77
N THR A 341 -25.23 -11.77 13.67
CA THR A 341 -25.85 -11.05 12.54
C THR A 341 -24.86 -10.05 11.96
N PRO A 342 -24.98 -9.70 10.66
CA PRO A 342 -24.20 -8.62 10.09
C PRO A 342 -24.58 -7.27 10.72
N VAL A 343 -23.57 -6.53 11.17
CA VAL A 343 -23.69 -5.14 11.57
C VAL A 343 -22.92 -4.26 10.60
N MET A 344 -23.57 -3.16 10.20
CA MET A 344 -22.97 -2.12 9.39
C MET A 344 -22.58 -0.94 10.27
N LYS A 345 -21.33 -0.49 10.15
CA LYS A 345 -20.85 0.70 10.84
C LYS A 345 -20.06 1.57 9.86
N LYS A 346 -20.49 2.81 9.65
CA LYS A 346 -19.66 3.78 8.94
C LYS A 346 -18.41 4.08 9.76
N THR A 347 -17.26 4.13 9.09
CA THR A 347 -16.02 4.60 9.69
C THR A 347 -15.43 5.67 8.82
N ARG A 348 -15.12 6.80 9.46
CA ARG A 348 -14.71 8.08 8.86
C ARG A 348 -15.77 8.79 8.05
#